data_AF-A0A926GKI6-F1
#
_entry.id   AF-A0A926GKI6-F1
#
_cell.length_a   1.000
_cell.length_b   1.000
_cell.length_c   1.000
_cell.angle_alpha   90.00
_cell.angle_beta   90.00
_cell.angle_gamma   90.00
#
_symmetry.space_group_name_H-M   'P 1'
#
loop_
_entity.id
_entity.type
_entity.pdbx_description
1 polymer ?
#
loop_
_entity_poly.entity_id
_entity_poly.type
_entity_poly.pdbx_seq_one_letter_code
_entity_poly.pdbx_strand_id
1 'polypeptide(L)'
;MGRLTTALGADVLVLLRFDGSDHLNDLFEYRVEALATRDNLDFDALVGTHATVEIEAHDQVRPFDGIVTSARWAGVGENGHRYDLTLRPWFWLAGRRRNQLIFHNKTVVQILQEL
;
A
#
# COMPACT_ATOMS: atom_id res chain seq x y z
N MET A 1 17.15 -2.92 9.70
CA MET A 1 16.05 -3.91 9.78
C MET A 1 14.78 -3.32 9.17
N GLY A 2 13.84 -4.15 8.69
CA GLY A 2 12.59 -3.69 8.08
C GLY A 2 11.36 -4.20 8.84
N ARG A 3 10.30 -3.38 8.94
CA ARG A 3 9.04 -3.73 9.63
C ARG A 3 7.83 -3.37 8.77
N LEU A 4 6.76 -4.15 8.88
CA LEU A 4 5.47 -3.89 8.24
C LEU A 4 4.41 -3.63 9.31
N THR A 5 3.67 -2.53 9.15
CA THR A 5 2.53 -2.17 10.00
C THR A 5 1.27 -2.15 9.14
N THR A 6 0.17 -2.76 9.61
CA THR A 6 -1.12 -2.83 8.89
C THR A 6 -2.30 -2.63 9.84
N ALA A 7 -3.50 -2.44 9.28
CA ALA A 7 -4.74 -2.35 10.05
C ALA A 7 -5.12 -3.64 10.82
N LEU A 8 -4.51 -4.79 10.48
CA LEU A 8 -4.78 -6.07 11.15
C LEU A 8 -4.15 -6.18 12.54
N GLY A 9 -3.31 -5.20 12.91
CA GLY A 9 -2.62 -5.16 14.19
C GLY A 9 -1.14 -5.56 14.09
N ALA A 10 -0.44 -5.38 15.21
CA ALA A 10 0.97 -5.70 15.33
C ALA A 10 1.21 -7.22 15.17
N ASP A 11 2.35 -7.57 14.57
CA ASP A 11 2.86 -8.94 14.44
C ASP A 11 1.95 -9.95 13.70
N VAL A 12 0.85 -9.50 13.09
CA VAL A 12 -0.01 -10.36 12.26
C VAL A 12 0.66 -10.66 10.91
N LEU A 13 1.32 -9.65 10.33
CA LEU A 13 2.08 -9.76 9.09
C LEU A 13 3.51 -9.31 9.32
N VAL A 14 4.45 -10.21 9.07
CA VAL A 14 5.89 -9.95 9.20
C VAL A 14 6.48 -9.73 7.81
N LEU A 15 7.24 -8.65 7.65
CA LEU A 15 7.86 -8.30 6.37
C LEU A 15 8.90 -9.35 5.94
N LEU A 16 8.75 -9.91 4.74
CA LEU A 16 9.76 -10.75 4.10
C LEU A 16 10.56 -9.99 3.05
N ARG A 17 9.86 -9.31 2.15
CA ARG A 17 10.46 -8.63 1.01
C ARG A 17 9.68 -7.37 0.71
N PHE A 18 10.41 -6.33 0.34
CA PHE A 18 9.88 -5.07 -0.13
C PHE A 18 10.63 -4.68 -1.39
N ASP A 19 9.90 -4.42 -2.46
CA ASP A 19 10.43 -3.80 -3.67
C ASP A 19 9.35 -2.94 -4.33
N GLY A 20 9.76 -2.06 -5.24
CA GLY A 20 8.81 -1.18 -5.90
C GLY A 20 9.49 -0.14 -6.78
N SER A 21 8.66 0.68 -7.41
CA SER A 21 9.08 1.77 -8.29
C SER A 21 8.45 3.08 -7.87
N ASP A 22 9.24 4.14 -7.92
CA ASP A 22 8.82 5.51 -7.65
C ASP A 22 9.29 6.42 -8.79
N HIS A 23 8.46 7.40 -9.14
CA HIS A 23 8.64 8.26 -10.30
C HIS A 23 8.22 9.68 -9.95
N LEU A 24 8.86 10.68 -10.57
CA LEU A 24 8.52 12.08 -10.30
C LEU A 24 7.09 12.45 -10.71
N ASN A 25 6.59 11.87 -11.80
CA ASN A 25 5.31 12.23 -12.44
C ASN A 25 4.40 11.02 -12.69
N ASP A 26 4.58 9.94 -11.93
CA ASP A 26 3.71 8.76 -11.98
C ASP A 26 3.46 8.23 -10.57
N LEU A 27 2.43 7.41 -10.41
CA LEU A 27 2.10 6.83 -9.12
C LEU A 27 3.08 5.72 -8.78
N PHE A 28 3.60 5.74 -7.55
CA PHE A 28 4.40 4.63 -7.07
C PHE A 28 3.57 3.34 -6.99
N GLU A 29 4.26 2.23 -7.10
CA GLU A 29 3.75 0.90 -6.77
C GLU A 29 4.79 0.18 -5.93
N TYR A 30 4.38 -0.24 -4.73
CA TYR A 30 5.22 -1.07 -3.88
C TYR A 30 4.62 -2.47 -3.73
N ARG A 31 5.47 -3.47 -3.86
CA ARG A 31 5.17 -4.89 -3.68
C ARG A 31 5.77 -5.34 -2.37
N VAL A 32 4.92 -5.89 -1.51
CA VAL A 32 5.31 -6.41 -0.20
C VAL A 32 5.01 -7.89 -0.17
N GLU A 33 6.01 -8.69 0.18
CA GLU A 33 5.82 -10.08 0.59
C GLU A 33 5.87 -10.12 2.10
N ALA A 34 4.90 -10.79 2.72
CA ALA A 34 4.80 -10.93 4.17
C ALA A 34 4.47 -12.37 4.58
N LEU A 35 4.80 -12.72 5.82
CA LEU A 35 4.40 -13.98 6.45
C LEU A 35 3.36 -13.72 7.53
N ALA A 36 2.40 -14.62 7.65
CA ALA A 36 1.56 -14.77 8.84
C ALA A 36 1.66 -16.21 9.36
N THR A 37 1.43 -16.39 10.66
CA THR A 37 1.36 -17.72 11.29
C THR A 37 0.06 -18.45 10.96
N ARG A 38 -1.00 -17.72 10.58
CA ARG A 38 -2.33 -18.25 10.24
C ARG A 38 -2.59 -18.12 8.74
N ASP A 39 -3.44 -18.99 8.19
CA ASP A 39 -3.86 -18.99 6.79
C ASP A 39 -5.11 -18.14 6.51
N ASN A 40 -5.86 -17.79 7.55
CA ASN A 40 -7.16 -17.12 7.48
C ASN A 40 -7.08 -15.59 7.68
N LEU A 41 -6.14 -14.94 6.99
CA LEU A 41 -6.02 -13.49 7.02
C LEU A 41 -7.31 -12.81 6.55
N ASP A 42 -7.79 -11.81 7.30
CA ASP A 42 -8.97 -11.03 6.91
C ASP A 42 -8.58 -10.00 5.84
N PHE A 43 -8.82 -10.36 4.57
CA PHE A 43 -8.53 -9.47 3.45
C PHE A 43 -9.47 -8.26 3.38
N ASP A 44 -10.71 -8.38 3.84
CA ASP A 44 -11.70 -7.30 3.80
C ASP A 44 -11.34 -6.20 4.80
N ALA A 45 -10.79 -6.57 5.95
CA ALA A 45 -10.25 -5.63 6.93
C ALA A 45 -8.92 -4.98 6.49
N LEU A 46 -8.21 -5.56 5.51
CA LEU A 46 -6.90 -5.08 5.05
C LEU A 46 -6.99 -4.21 3.80
N VAL A 47 -7.72 -4.65 2.77
CA VAL A 47 -7.82 -3.95 1.48
C VAL A 47 -8.49 -2.58 1.66
N GLY A 48 -7.92 -1.54 1.04
CA GLY A 48 -8.39 -0.16 1.19
C GLY A 48 -7.88 0.56 2.44
N THR A 49 -7.17 -0.14 3.34
CA THR A 49 -6.52 0.48 4.49
C THR A 49 -5.06 0.84 4.20
N HIS A 50 -4.46 1.64 5.09
CA HIS A 50 -3.03 1.93 5.04
C HIS A 50 -2.20 0.73 5.51
N ALA A 51 -1.07 0.53 4.85
CA ALA A 51 0.02 -0.26 5.37
C ALA A 51 1.35 0.46 5.13
N THR A 52 2.23 0.37 6.11
CA THR A 52 3.50 1.10 6.13
C THR A 52 4.65 0.13 6.27
N VAL A 53 5.62 0.21 5.36
CA VAL A 53 6.91 -0.46 5.49
C VAL A 53 7.92 0.53 6.03
N GLU A 54 8.54 0.20 7.16
CA GLU A 54 9.59 1.00 7.78
C GLU A 54 10.94 0.31 7.53
N ILE A 55 11.90 1.03 6.94
CA ILE A 55 13.26 0.53 6.70
C ILE A 55 14.25 1.41 7.45
N GLU A 56 15.07 0.79 8.31
CA GLU A 56 16.19 1.47 8.95
C GLU A 56 17.32 1.71 7.94
N ALA A 57 17.70 2.98 7.77
CA ALA A 57 18.81 3.41 6.93
C ALA A 57 19.57 4.56 7.61
N HIS A 58 20.89 4.40 7.81
CA HIS A 58 21.79 5.45 8.33
C HIS A 58 21.24 6.18 9.57
N ASP A 59 20.86 5.41 10.60
CA ASP A 59 20.29 5.89 11.87
C ASP A 59 18.92 6.61 11.77
N GLN A 60 18.24 6.50 10.62
CA GLN A 60 16.88 6.98 10.44
C GLN A 60 15.95 5.87 9.98
N VAL A 61 14.70 5.92 10.45
CA VAL A 61 13.64 5.06 9.95
C VAL A 61 12.98 5.75 8.78
N ARG A 62 13.04 5.14 7.59
CA ARG A 62 12.36 5.64 6.40
C ARG A 62 11.03 4.90 6.21
N PRO A 63 9.88 5.58 6.34
CA PRO A 63 8.58 4.97 6.07
C PRO A 63 8.24 4.98 4.57
N PHE A 64 7.61 3.91 4.11
CA PHE A 64 6.98 3.75 2.81
C PHE A 64 5.53 3.38 3.04
N ASP A 65 4.65 4.37 2.99
CA ASP A 65 3.23 4.23 3.28
C ASP A 65 2.40 4.23 2.00
N GLY A 66 1.36 3.39 1.96
CA GLY A 66 0.38 3.39 0.88
C GLY A 66 -0.90 2.65 1.25
N ILE A 67 -1.88 2.75 0.35
CA ILE A 67 -3.13 2.01 0.45
C ILE A 67 -2.93 0.61 -0.09
N VAL A 68 -3.37 -0.41 0.66
CA VAL A 68 -3.40 -1.79 0.19
C VAL A 68 -4.47 -1.91 -0.89
N THR A 69 -4.05 -1.95 -2.15
CA THR A 69 -4.94 -2.05 -3.32
C THR A 69 -5.19 -3.48 -3.78
N SER A 70 -4.34 -4.40 -3.35
CA SER A 70 -4.44 -5.82 -3.60
C SER A 70 -3.75 -6.58 -2.48
N ALA A 71 -4.35 -7.71 -2.07
CA ALA A 71 -3.77 -8.67 -1.15
C ALA A 71 -4.09 -10.07 -1.68
N ARG A 72 -3.12 -10.98 -1.64
CA ARG A 72 -3.32 -12.38 -2.04
C ARG A 72 -2.57 -13.32 -1.11
N TRP A 73 -3.14 -14.50 -0.88
CA TRP A 73 -2.40 -15.62 -0.34
C TRP A 73 -1.51 -16.22 -1.43
N ALA A 74 -0.21 -16.36 -1.14
CA ALA A 74 0.82 -16.82 -2.07
C ALA A 74 1.29 -18.26 -1.77
N GLY A 75 0.63 -18.95 -0.83
CA GLY A 75 0.91 -20.33 -0.48
C GLY A 75 1.57 -20.51 0.89
N VAL A 76 2.01 -21.74 1.15
CA VAL A 76 2.75 -22.10 2.37
C VAL A 76 4.24 -21.87 2.13
N GLY A 77 4.89 -21.15 3.05
CA GLY A 77 6.34 -21.00 3.13
C GLY A 77 6.92 -21.81 4.29
N GLU A 78 8.25 -21.85 4.42
CA GLU A 78 8.93 -22.64 5.46
C GLU A 78 8.50 -22.28 6.90
N ASN A 79 8.10 -21.03 7.14
CA ASN A 79 7.80 -20.50 8.48
C ASN A 79 6.39 -19.88 8.61
N GLY A 80 5.45 -20.27 7.75
CA GLY A 80 4.07 -19.78 7.82
C GLY A 80 3.42 -19.62 6.45
N HIS A 81 2.35 -18.84 6.41
CA HIS A 81 1.60 -18.55 5.19
C HIS A 81 2.09 -17.25 4.57
N ARG A 82 2.45 -17.31 3.28
CA ARG A 82 2.95 -16.14 2.56
C ARG A 82 1.79 -15.36 1.97
N TYR A 83 1.89 -14.03 2.04
CA TYR A 83 0.96 -13.09 1.44
C TYR A 83 1.71 -12.06 0.61
N ASP A 84 1.18 -11.73 -0.56
CA ASP A 84 1.69 -10.63 -1.36
C ASP A 84 0.67 -9.47 -1.32
N LEU A 85 1.16 -8.27 -1.03
CA LEU A 85 0.40 -7.04 -0.98
C LEU A 85 0.91 -6.06 -2.05
N THR A 86 -0.01 -5.25 -2.58
CA THR A 86 0.33 -4.13 -3.46
C THR A 86 -0.12 -2.82 -2.83
N LEU A 87 0.84 -1.95 -2.54
CA LEU A 87 0.63 -0.62 -2.00
C LEU A 87 0.72 0.41 -3.11
N ARG A 88 -0.24 1.34 -3.14
CA ARG A 88 -0.25 2.47 -4.08
C ARG A 88 -0.64 3.75 -3.34
N PRO A 89 -0.29 4.95 -3.84
CA PRO A 89 -0.68 6.20 -3.20
C PRO A 89 -2.21 6.32 -3.16
N TRP A 90 -2.74 7.05 -2.18
CA TRP A 90 -4.18 7.33 -2.09
C TRP A 90 -4.77 7.87 -3.41
N PHE A 91 -3.99 8.67 -4.14
CA PHE A 91 -4.40 9.28 -5.41
C PHE A 91 -4.74 8.24 -6.49
N TRP A 92 -4.22 7.01 -6.39
CA TRP A 92 -4.64 5.91 -7.25
C TRP A 92 -6.15 5.62 -7.17
N LEU A 93 -6.77 5.81 -5.99
CA LEU A 93 -8.20 5.63 -5.80
C LEU A 93 -9.03 6.62 -6.64
N ALA A 94 -8.51 7.83 -6.90
CA ALA A 94 -9.17 8.79 -7.77
C ALA A 94 -9.31 8.25 -9.20
N GLY A 95 -8.35 7.43 -9.66
CA GLY A 95 -8.42 6.72 -10.95
C GLY A 95 -9.46 5.58 -10.99
N ARG A 96 -10.08 5.22 -9.86
CA ARG A 96 -11.17 4.24 -9.78
C ARG A 96 -12.56 4.87 -9.87
N ARG A 97 -12.63 6.21 -9.84
CA ARG A 97 -13.86 6.97 -10.01
C ARG A 97 -13.89 7.60 -11.41
N ARG A 98 -15.08 7.64 -12.02
CA ARG A 98 -15.32 8.37 -13.28
C ARG A 98 -16.43 9.39 -13.07
N ASN A 99 -16.11 10.67 -13.27
CA ASN A 99 -17.06 11.78 -13.17
C ASN A 99 -17.15 12.51 -14.51
N GLN A 100 -18.33 13.02 -14.85
CA GLN A 100 -18.53 13.95 -15.97
C GLN A 100 -18.93 15.30 -15.37
N LEU A 101 -18.03 16.27 -15.42
CA LEU A 101 -18.18 17.59 -14.80
C LEU A 101 -17.73 18.67 -15.78
N ILE A 102 -18.34 19.85 -15.73
CA ILE A 102 -17.95 21.01 -16.53
C ILE A 102 -17.43 22.09 -15.58
N PHE A 103 -16.19 22.54 -15.80
CA PHE A 103 -15.57 23.61 -15.02
C PHE A 103 -15.50 24.87 -15.87
N HIS A 104 -16.17 25.94 -15.42
CA HIS A 104 -16.16 27.24 -16.09
C HIS A 104 -15.25 28.24 -15.37
N ASN A 105 -14.46 29.01 -16.12
CA ASN A 105 -13.63 30.11 -15.60
C ASN A 105 -12.67 29.70 -14.46
N LYS A 106 -12.11 28.49 -14.51
CA LYS A 106 -11.18 27.95 -13.52
C LYS A 106 -9.85 27.57 -14.18
N THR A 107 -8.74 27.79 -13.47
CA THR A 107 -7.42 27.27 -13.86
C THR A 107 -7.30 25.78 -13.53
N VAL A 108 -6.32 25.10 -14.10
CA VAL A 108 -6.04 23.68 -13.80
C VAL A 108 -5.83 23.45 -12.30
N VAL A 109 -5.10 24.34 -11.61
CA VAL A 109 -4.86 24.24 -10.17
C VAL A 109 -6.16 24.38 -9.37
N GLN A 110 -7.05 25.31 -9.76
CA GLN A 110 -8.34 25.48 -9.11
C GLN A 110 -9.25 24.26 -9.30
N ILE A 111 -9.19 23.61 -10.47
CA ILE A 111 -9.93 22.36 -10.72
C ILE A 111 -9.41 21.24 -9.80
N LEU A 112 -8.09 21.08 -9.69
CA LEU A 112 -7.49 20.05 -8.84
C LEU A 112 -7.80 20.22 -7.34
N GLN A 113 -7.99 21.45 -6.87
CA GLN A 113 -8.36 21.74 -5.48
C GLN A 113 -9.85 21.49 -5.17
N GLU A 114 -10.71 21.47 -6.20
CA GLU A 114 -12.15 21.26 -6.06
C GLU A 114 -12.55 19.78 -6.13
N LEU A 115 -11.74 18.95 -6.79
CA LEU A 115 -11.93 17.49 -6.91
C LEU A 115 -11.70 16.76 -5.59
#